data_AF-A0A258L6E7-F1
#
_entry.id   AF-A0A258L6E7-F1
#
_cell.length_a   1.000
_cell.length_b   1.000
_cell.length_c   1.000
_cell.angle_alpha   90.00
_cell.angle_beta   90.00
_cell.angle_gamma   90.00
#
_symmetry.space_group_name_H-M   'P 1'
#
loop_
_entity.id
_entity.type
_entity.pdbx_description
1 polymer ?
#
loop_
_entity_poly.entity_id
_entity_poly.type
_entity_poly.pdbx_seq_one_letter_code
_entity_poly.pdbx_strand_id
1 'polypeptide(L)'
;WELGHLEIDALYNLDSVSFTQMRQYIIEGYQKGGVITISWHLRNPVNGKTAWDDAKGVVKEILPGGSKHGLYLSWVDKVAAFLNSLKSPTGEMIPVIFRPFHELTGNWFWWGQDRCTAEEYKQLMRMTIVYLRDTKQLHHLLYAYNTSGFRSKEAFMERYPGNDVIDILSFDDYQYGDASKDNSFVKNIDLQLGLLETMATENNKIPAWAETGYEKIPYSKWWTGIGYCSRCFARSRFNKS
;
A
#
# COMPACT_ATOMS: atom_id res chain seq x y z
N TRP A 1 -3.27 -6.61 6.56
CA TRP A 1 -2.41 -6.70 7.77
C TRP A 1 -1.36 -5.61 7.73
N GLU A 2 -0.69 -5.33 8.85
CA GLU A 2 0.16 -4.14 9.00
C GLU A 2 1.44 -4.47 9.78
N LEU A 3 2.61 -4.13 9.22
CA LEU A 3 3.93 -4.52 9.73
C LEU A 3 4.64 -3.48 10.60
N GLY A 4 4.07 -2.30 10.84
CA GLY A 4 4.74 -1.24 11.61
C GLY A 4 5.18 -1.74 12.98
N HIS A 5 6.40 -1.37 13.37
CA HIS A 5 7.18 -1.90 14.51
C HIS A 5 7.86 -3.26 14.32
N LEU A 6 7.59 -4.02 13.25
CA LEU A 6 8.36 -5.23 12.95
C LEU A 6 9.85 -4.89 12.80
N GLU A 7 10.13 -3.73 12.23
CA GLU A 7 11.48 -3.26 11.94
C GLU A 7 12.34 -2.97 13.18
N ILE A 8 11.71 -2.79 14.34
CA ILE A 8 12.37 -2.58 15.64
C ILE A 8 12.32 -3.82 16.53
N ASP A 9 12.07 -5.01 15.96
CA ASP A 9 11.97 -6.29 16.68
C ASP A 9 10.89 -6.31 17.78
N ALA A 10 9.85 -5.49 17.63
CA ALA A 10 8.72 -5.53 18.55
C ALA A 10 7.98 -6.87 18.42
N LEU A 11 7.43 -7.37 19.53
CA LEU A 11 6.59 -8.57 19.51
C LEU A 11 5.18 -8.32 18.93
N TYR A 12 4.78 -7.05 18.92
CA TYR A 12 3.49 -6.56 18.46
C TYR A 12 3.70 -5.45 17.45
N ASN A 13 2.78 -5.33 16.50
CA ASN A 13 2.75 -4.18 15.60
C ASN A 13 2.31 -2.90 16.35
N LEU A 14 2.29 -1.77 15.65
CA LEU A 14 1.91 -0.47 16.22
C LEU A 14 0.50 -0.41 16.84
N ASP A 15 -0.39 -1.34 16.48
CA ASP A 15 -1.77 -1.45 16.98
C ASP A 15 -1.93 -2.58 18.01
N SER A 16 -0.83 -3.06 18.59
CA SER A 16 -0.80 -4.15 19.57
C SER A 16 -1.23 -5.53 19.05
N VAL A 17 -1.15 -5.77 17.73
CA VAL A 17 -1.37 -7.11 17.14
C VAL A 17 -0.07 -7.90 17.19
N SER A 18 -0.06 -9.05 17.86
CA SER A 18 1.12 -9.93 17.91
C SER A 18 1.52 -10.41 16.51
N PHE A 19 2.79 -10.31 16.14
CA PHE A 19 3.26 -10.83 14.84
C PHE A 19 3.11 -12.34 14.71
N THR A 20 3.18 -13.08 15.83
CA THR A 20 2.92 -14.52 15.84
C THR A 20 1.45 -14.82 15.53
N GLN A 21 0.51 -14.12 16.16
CA GLN A 21 -0.92 -14.28 15.87
C GLN A 21 -1.27 -13.79 14.47
N MET A 22 -0.67 -12.68 14.02
CA MET A 22 -0.84 -12.17 12.67
C MET A 22 -0.46 -13.20 11.61
N ARG A 23 0.68 -13.89 11.78
CA ARG A 23 1.08 -15.00 10.89
C ARG A 23 0.04 -16.11 10.88
N GLN A 24 -0.46 -16.51 12.06
CA GLN A 24 -1.48 -17.54 12.15
C GLN A 24 -2.76 -17.14 11.39
N TYR A 25 -3.26 -15.93 11.60
CA TYR A 25 -4.46 -15.45 10.92
C TYR A 25 -4.28 -15.28 9.41
N ILE A 26 -3.08 -14.91 8.95
CA ILE A 26 -2.74 -14.91 7.52
C ILE A 26 -2.89 -16.32 6.94
N ILE A 27 -2.32 -17.32 7.60
CA ILE A 27 -2.39 -18.72 7.15
C ILE A 27 -3.85 -19.19 7.13
N GLU A 28 -4.60 -18.96 8.20
CA GLU A 28 -6.01 -19.34 8.29
C GLU A 28 -6.88 -18.65 7.23
N GLY A 29 -6.63 -17.36 6.97
CA GLY A 29 -7.32 -16.58 5.94
C GLY A 29 -7.06 -17.13 4.55
N TYR A 30 -5.80 -17.45 4.24
CA TYR A 30 -5.41 -18.05 2.96
C TYR A 30 -6.03 -19.45 2.78
N GLN A 31 -6.03 -20.29 3.82
CA GLN A 31 -6.67 -21.62 3.77
C GLN A 31 -8.18 -21.57 3.49
N LYS A 32 -8.83 -20.46 3.82
CA LYS A 32 -10.24 -20.21 3.50
C LYS A 32 -10.44 -19.64 2.09
N GLY A 33 -9.39 -19.55 1.28
CA GLY A 33 -9.41 -18.96 -0.07
C GLY A 33 -9.32 -17.43 -0.08
N GLY A 34 -8.95 -16.80 1.04
CA GLY A 34 -8.80 -15.35 1.13
C GLY A 34 -7.52 -14.84 0.46
N VAL A 35 -7.59 -13.60 -0.03
CA VAL A 35 -6.43 -12.86 -0.55
C VAL A 35 -5.75 -12.12 0.61
N ILE A 36 -4.42 -12.15 0.65
CA ILE A 36 -3.63 -11.49 1.69
C ILE A 36 -3.04 -10.18 1.15
N THR A 37 -3.31 -9.09 1.85
CA THR A 37 -2.68 -7.77 1.60
C THR A 37 -2.02 -7.25 2.88
N ILE A 38 -0.86 -6.63 2.73
CA ILE A 38 -0.02 -6.16 3.85
C ILE A 38 0.52 -4.76 3.56
N SER A 39 0.29 -3.83 4.49
CA SER A 39 0.87 -2.47 4.53
C SER A 39 2.02 -2.38 5.54
N TRP A 40 2.74 -1.26 5.53
CA TRP A 40 3.87 -1.03 6.44
C TRP A 40 4.04 0.44 6.84
N HIS A 41 3.51 0.79 8.01
CA HIS A 41 3.71 2.05 8.73
C HIS A 41 5.00 2.02 9.55
N LEU A 42 6.12 1.94 8.84
CA LEU A 42 7.45 1.87 9.45
C LEU A 42 7.84 3.19 10.15
N ARG A 43 8.62 3.07 11.23
CA ARG A 43 9.20 4.20 11.95
C ARG A 43 10.10 5.06 11.05
N ASN A 44 10.38 6.29 11.48
CA ASN A 44 11.35 7.15 10.81
C ASN A 44 12.79 6.67 11.16
N PRO A 45 13.60 6.20 10.20
CA PRO A 45 14.95 5.67 10.45
C PRO A 45 15.99 6.74 10.82
N VAL A 46 15.69 8.03 10.61
CA VAL A 46 16.61 9.12 10.97
C VAL A 46 16.58 9.42 12.47
N ASN A 47 15.38 9.52 13.04
CA ASN A 47 15.18 9.96 14.43
C ASN A 47 14.43 8.94 15.31
N GLY A 48 14.03 7.80 14.75
CA GLY A 48 13.33 6.75 15.46
C GLY A 48 11.92 7.12 15.88
N LYS A 49 11.26 8.13 15.30
CA LYS A 49 9.84 8.43 15.58
C LYS A 49 8.90 7.58 14.73
N THR A 50 7.59 7.83 14.80
CA THR A 50 6.56 7.06 14.06
C THR A 50 6.57 7.38 12.57
N ALA A 51 5.74 6.67 11.79
CA ALA A 51 5.49 6.96 10.38
C ALA A 51 4.99 8.39 10.14
N TRP A 52 4.28 8.97 11.12
CA TRP A 52 3.69 10.31 11.06
C TRP A 52 4.64 11.46 11.43
N ASP A 53 5.92 11.16 11.63
CA ASP A 53 6.90 12.22 11.84
C ASP A 53 7.05 13.09 10.58
N ASP A 54 7.16 14.40 10.78
CA ASP A 54 7.10 15.39 9.71
C ASP A 54 8.49 15.82 9.20
N ALA A 55 9.55 15.13 9.62
CA ALA A 55 10.91 15.42 9.17
C ALA A 55 11.04 15.28 7.65
N LYS A 56 11.77 16.22 7.04
CA LYS A 56 12.09 16.22 5.61
C LYS A 56 13.43 15.55 5.35
N GLY A 57 13.61 15.03 4.13
CA GLY A 57 14.89 14.44 3.71
C GLY A 57 15.18 13.05 4.28
N VAL A 58 14.21 12.43 4.97
CA VAL A 58 14.35 11.07 5.50
C VAL A 58 14.62 10.06 4.39
N VAL A 59 13.91 10.18 3.27
CA VAL A 59 14.11 9.32 2.09
C VAL A 59 15.54 9.42 1.57
N LYS A 60 16.08 10.63 1.45
CA LYS A 60 17.46 10.87 1.01
C LYS A 60 18.48 10.13 1.89
N GLU A 61 18.26 10.11 3.21
CA GLU A 61 19.17 9.46 4.16
C GLU A 61 19.14 7.93 4.09
N ILE A 62 18.08 7.31 3.56
CA ILE A 62 17.97 5.84 3.44
C ILE A 62 18.26 5.31 2.03
N LEU A 63 18.30 6.17 1.02
CA LEU A 63 18.74 5.81 -0.32
C LEU A 63 20.24 5.46 -0.34
N PRO A 64 20.73 4.77 -1.38
CA PRO A 64 22.14 4.44 -1.51
C PRO A 64 23.03 5.69 -1.37
N GLY A 65 24.03 5.63 -0.50
CA GLY A 65 24.90 6.76 -0.14
C GLY A 65 24.42 7.61 1.04
N GLY A 66 23.18 7.43 1.51
CA GLY A 66 22.65 8.09 2.70
C GLY A 66 23.13 7.45 4.01
N SER A 67 23.17 8.23 5.09
CA SER A 67 23.75 7.80 6.38
C SER A 67 22.94 6.69 7.09
N LYS A 68 21.68 6.51 6.72
CA LYS A 68 20.74 5.53 7.27
C LYS A 68 20.45 4.37 6.31
N HIS A 69 21.12 4.29 5.17
CA HIS A 69 20.90 3.24 4.16
C HIS A 69 21.04 1.82 4.74
N GLY A 70 22.12 1.55 5.47
CA GLY A 70 22.33 0.23 6.10
C GLY A 70 21.28 -0.12 7.16
N LEU A 71 20.85 0.89 7.95
CA LEU A 71 19.77 0.71 8.93
C LEU A 71 18.47 0.35 8.22
N TYR A 72 18.12 1.09 7.16
CA TYR A 72 16.92 0.84 6.39
C TYR A 72 16.93 -0.56 5.75
N LEU A 73 18.02 -0.99 5.13
CA LEU A 73 18.10 -2.35 4.58
C LEU A 73 17.97 -3.42 5.66
N SER A 74 18.52 -3.20 6.86
CA SER A 74 18.30 -4.13 7.99
C SER A 74 16.84 -4.25 8.41
N TRP A 75 16.03 -3.20 8.18
CA TRP A 75 14.59 -3.22 8.41
C TRP A 75 13.84 -3.98 7.31
N VAL A 76 14.23 -3.76 6.05
CA VAL A 76 13.70 -4.52 4.91
C VAL A 76 14.04 -6.01 5.06
N ASP A 77 15.20 -6.37 5.61
CA ASP A 77 15.56 -7.75 5.93
C ASP A 77 14.58 -8.42 6.90
N LYS A 78 14.10 -7.68 7.91
CA LYS A 78 13.11 -8.19 8.88
C LYS A 78 11.75 -8.41 8.22
N VAL A 79 11.33 -7.46 7.37
CA VAL A 79 10.14 -7.61 6.54
C VAL A 79 10.26 -8.82 5.63
N ALA A 80 11.41 -8.99 4.96
CA ALA A 80 11.68 -10.13 4.09
C ALA A 80 11.60 -11.45 4.86
N ALA A 81 12.18 -11.53 6.07
CA ALA A 81 12.11 -12.71 6.92
C ALA A 81 10.67 -13.04 7.33
N PHE A 82 9.86 -12.03 7.68
CA PHE A 82 8.45 -12.22 7.99
C PHE A 82 7.68 -12.72 6.76
N LEU A 83 7.81 -12.05 5.61
CA LEU A 83 7.11 -12.42 4.37
C LEU A 83 7.51 -13.83 3.89
N ASN A 84 8.78 -14.21 4.02
CA ASN A 84 9.26 -15.56 3.67
C ASN A 84 8.74 -16.66 4.62
N SER A 85 8.35 -16.28 5.84
CA SER A 85 7.77 -17.21 6.81
C SER A 85 6.29 -17.54 6.54
N LEU A 86 5.65 -16.84 5.61
CA LEU A 86 4.24 -17.03 5.27
C LEU A 86 4.08 -18.23 4.34
N LYS A 87 3.96 -19.41 4.94
CA LYS A 87 3.74 -20.67 4.25
C LYS A 87 2.46 -21.33 4.75
N SER A 88 1.71 -21.94 3.85
CA SER A 88 0.61 -22.81 4.22
C SER A 88 1.13 -24.05 4.97
N PRO A 89 0.26 -24.84 5.63
CA PRO A 89 0.71 -26.09 6.27
C PRO A 89 1.30 -27.13 5.31
N THR A 90 1.01 -27.02 4.00
CA THR A 90 1.61 -27.88 2.97
C THR A 90 2.99 -27.38 2.50
N GLY A 91 3.45 -26.24 3.02
CA GLY A 91 4.73 -25.62 2.67
C GLY A 91 4.67 -24.68 1.46
N GLU A 92 3.50 -24.48 0.86
CA GLU A 92 3.28 -23.54 -0.24
C GLU A 92 3.46 -22.09 0.25
N MET A 93 4.14 -21.26 -0.55
CA MET A 93 4.26 -19.83 -0.27
C MET A 93 2.91 -19.15 -0.43
N ILE A 94 2.45 -18.42 0.60
CA ILE A 94 1.19 -17.69 0.56
C ILE A 94 1.36 -16.43 -0.28
N PRO A 95 0.63 -16.21 -1.39
CA PRO A 95 0.73 -14.97 -2.16
C PRO A 95 0.33 -13.75 -1.34
N VAL A 96 1.12 -12.67 -1.42
CA VAL A 96 0.87 -11.43 -0.68
C VAL A 96 0.90 -10.22 -1.61
N ILE A 97 -0.14 -9.39 -1.54
CA ILE A 97 -0.10 -8.02 -2.06
C ILE A 97 0.59 -7.14 -1.01
N PHE A 98 1.82 -6.71 -1.29
CA PHE A 98 2.57 -5.81 -0.44
C PHE A 98 2.42 -4.37 -0.92
N ARG A 99 1.95 -3.49 -0.03
CA ARG A 99 1.65 -2.08 -0.31
C ARG A 99 2.46 -1.17 0.63
N PRO A 100 3.78 -1.06 0.44
CA PRO A 100 4.62 -0.16 1.24
C PRO A 100 4.44 1.30 0.77
N PHE A 101 4.75 2.24 1.65
CA PHE A 101 4.77 3.69 1.34
C PHE A 101 3.47 4.24 0.74
N HIS A 102 2.33 3.67 1.14
CA HIS A 102 1.00 4.12 0.71
C HIS A 102 0.70 5.58 1.04
N GLU A 103 -0.34 6.11 0.39
CA GLU A 103 -0.76 7.52 0.48
C GLU A 103 0.39 8.51 0.23
N LEU A 104 1.28 8.17 -0.71
CA LEU A 104 2.52 8.93 -0.99
C LEU A 104 2.29 10.42 -1.37
N THR A 105 1.10 10.75 -1.87
CA THR A 105 0.68 12.12 -2.21
C THR A 105 0.13 12.89 -1.01
N GLY A 106 -0.03 12.24 0.15
CA GLY A 106 -0.33 12.88 1.42
C GLY A 106 0.89 13.55 2.04
N ASN A 107 0.64 14.35 3.08
CA ASN A 107 1.67 15.11 3.81
C ASN A 107 1.86 14.66 5.27
N TRP A 108 1.20 13.57 5.65
CA TRP A 108 1.18 13.05 7.02
C TRP A 108 2.25 11.97 7.28
N PHE A 109 2.86 11.38 6.25
CA PHE A 109 3.95 10.42 6.41
C PHE A 109 5.30 11.02 6.04
N TRP A 110 6.39 10.53 6.64
CA TRP A 110 7.76 10.99 6.35
C TRP A 110 8.23 10.70 4.92
N TRP A 111 7.54 9.82 4.18
CA TRP A 111 7.77 9.56 2.74
C TRP A 111 6.84 10.37 1.82
N GLY A 112 5.93 11.17 2.38
CA GLY A 112 4.92 11.92 1.65
C GLY A 112 5.48 13.02 0.75
N GLN A 113 4.60 13.63 -0.05
CA GLN A 113 5.00 14.50 -1.17
C GLN A 113 5.85 15.72 -0.76
N ASP A 114 5.58 16.31 0.41
CA ASP A 114 6.33 17.47 0.93
C ASP A 114 7.59 17.08 1.75
N ARG A 115 7.85 15.76 1.87
CA ARG A 115 8.97 15.22 2.65
C ARG A 115 10.12 14.73 1.78
N CYS A 116 9.84 14.37 0.54
CA CYS A 116 10.83 13.95 -0.45
C CYS A 116 10.43 14.34 -1.88
N THR A 117 11.42 14.44 -2.76
CA THR A 117 11.20 14.67 -4.19
C THR A 117 10.55 13.45 -4.86
N ALA A 118 9.93 13.65 -6.02
CA ALA A 118 9.33 12.56 -6.79
C ALA A 118 10.36 11.48 -7.17
N GLU A 119 11.58 11.89 -7.48
CA GLU A 119 12.67 10.98 -7.85
C GLU A 119 13.17 10.17 -6.65
N GLU A 120 13.33 10.80 -5.48
CA GLU A 120 13.67 10.10 -4.24
C GLU A 120 12.64 9.02 -3.88
N TYR A 121 11.34 9.33 -4.02
CA TYR A 121 10.27 8.35 -3.80
C TYR A 121 10.37 7.16 -4.77
N LYS A 122 10.55 7.44 -6.07
CA LYS A 122 10.71 6.38 -7.09
C LYS A 122 11.88 5.46 -6.76
N GLN A 123 13.02 6.04 -6.38
CA GLN A 123 14.20 5.28 -5.99
C GLN A 123 13.94 4.44 -4.74
N LEU A 124 13.25 4.98 -3.72
CA LEU A 124 12.91 4.24 -2.51
C LEU A 124 12.04 3.01 -2.82
N MET A 125 10.97 3.22 -3.59
CA MET A 125 10.05 2.15 -3.97
C MET A 125 10.78 1.08 -4.78
N ARG A 126 11.52 1.47 -5.83
CA ARG A 126 12.30 0.53 -6.66
C ARG A 126 13.33 -0.23 -5.86
N MET A 127 14.14 0.46 -5.04
CA MET A 127 15.16 -0.17 -4.20
C MET A 127 14.56 -1.23 -3.29
N THR A 128 13.44 -0.93 -2.63
CA THR A 128 12.78 -1.85 -1.70
C THR A 128 12.26 -3.09 -2.42
N ILE A 129 11.60 -2.91 -3.57
CA ILE A 129 11.05 -4.01 -4.37
C ILE A 129 12.16 -4.89 -4.93
N VAL A 130 13.18 -4.28 -5.55
CA VAL A 130 14.33 -5.01 -6.11
C VAL A 130 15.09 -5.76 -5.02
N TYR A 131 15.24 -5.17 -3.83
CA TYR A 131 15.87 -5.86 -2.71
C TYR A 131 15.06 -7.10 -2.29
N LEU A 132 13.74 -6.96 -2.10
CA LEU A 132 12.87 -8.09 -1.73
C LEU A 132 12.82 -9.18 -2.82
N ARG A 133 12.66 -8.78 -4.08
CA ARG A 133 12.51 -9.69 -5.23
C ARG A 133 13.82 -10.35 -5.63
N ASP A 134 14.88 -9.56 -5.82
CA ASP A 134 16.12 -10.03 -6.48
C ASP A 134 17.20 -10.39 -5.46
N THR A 135 17.28 -9.67 -4.33
CA THR A 135 18.28 -9.97 -3.28
C THR A 135 17.77 -11.01 -2.29
N LYS A 136 16.52 -10.86 -1.83
CA LYS A 136 15.89 -11.79 -0.88
C LYS A 136 15.14 -12.94 -1.56
N GLN A 137 15.04 -12.93 -2.89
CA GLN A 137 14.45 -13.99 -3.72
C GLN A 137 13.00 -14.32 -3.33
N LEU A 138 12.21 -13.29 -2.97
CA LEU A 138 10.79 -13.45 -2.66
C LEU A 138 9.96 -13.31 -3.95
N HIS A 139 9.41 -14.44 -4.41
CA HIS A 139 8.67 -14.53 -5.67
C HIS A 139 7.15 -14.73 -5.49
N HIS A 140 6.67 -14.68 -4.24
CA HIS A 140 5.25 -14.78 -3.88
C HIS A 140 4.60 -13.42 -3.59
N LEU A 141 5.27 -12.33 -3.94
CA LEU A 141 4.82 -10.97 -3.68
C LEU A 141 4.28 -10.31 -4.96
N LEU A 142 3.16 -9.60 -4.82
CA LEU A 142 2.68 -8.60 -5.76
C LEU A 142 2.86 -7.22 -5.12
N TYR A 143 3.28 -6.21 -5.89
CA TYR A 143 3.56 -4.88 -5.38
C TYR A 143 2.50 -3.87 -5.80
N ALA A 144 1.90 -3.20 -4.81
CA ALA A 144 0.89 -2.18 -5.02
C ALA A 144 1.49 -0.77 -4.89
N TYR A 145 1.40 0.02 -5.96
CA TYR A 145 1.62 1.47 -5.92
C TYR A 145 0.34 2.14 -5.43
N ASN A 146 0.45 3.08 -4.49
CA ASN A 146 -0.71 3.65 -3.83
C ASN A 146 -0.56 5.16 -3.56
N THR A 147 -1.51 5.95 -4.07
CA THR A 147 -1.64 7.38 -3.76
C THR A 147 -2.78 7.61 -2.77
N SER A 148 -2.82 8.78 -2.13
CA SER A 148 -4.08 9.28 -1.57
C SER A 148 -4.98 9.76 -2.72
N GLY A 149 -6.16 10.31 -2.40
CA GLY A 149 -7.08 10.82 -3.41
C GLY A 149 -6.42 11.78 -4.42
N PHE A 150 -6.71 11.55 -5.71
CA PHE A 150 -6.12 12.28 -6.84
C PHE A 150 -7.21 12.81 -7.80
N ARG A 151 -6.83 13.70 -8.73
CA ARG A 151 -7.75 14.34 -9.69
C ARG A 151 -7.34 14.23 -11.16
N SER A 152 -6.13 13.76 -11.46
CA SER A 152 -5.65 13.55 -12.83
C SER A 152 -4.66 12.41 -12.92
N LYS A 153 -4.42 11.91 -14.14
CA LYS A 153 -3.42 10.87 -14.45
C LYS A 153 -2.01 11.36 -14.14
N GLU A 154 -1.72 12.62 -14.43
CA GLU A 154 -0.40 13.23 -14.21
C GLU A 154 -0.09 13.26 -12.71
N ALA A 155 -1.05 13.67 -11.88
CA ALA A 155 -0.89 13.68 -10.44
C ALA A 155 -0.69 12.26 -9.87
N PHE A 156 -1.44 11.28 -10.36
CA PHE A 156 -1.28 9.88 -9.94
C PHE A 156 0.08 9.30 -10.33
N MET A 157 0.53 9.59 -11.56
CA MET A 157 1.73 8.98 -12.15
C MET A 157 3.03 9.73 -11.85
N GLU A 158 2.98 10.93 -11.26
CA GLU A 158 4.15 11.78 -10.97
C GLU A 158 5.28 10.99 -10.29
N ARG A 159 4.91 10.13 -9.33
CA ARG A 159 5.81 9.36 -8.46
C ARG A 159 5.83 7.87 -8.78
N TYR A 160 5.26 7.47 -9.92
CA TYR A 160 5.21 6.07 -10.33
C TYR A 160 6.61 5.51 -10.65
N PRO A 161 7.04 4.40 -10.01
CA PRO A 161 8.39 3.87 -10.13
C PRO A 161 8.64 3.03 -11.40
N GLY A 162 7.61 2.70 -12.17
CA GLY A 162 7.73 1.98 -13.44
C GLY A 162 6.95 0.66 -13.49
N ASN A 163 6.62 0.24 -14.72
CA ASN A 163 5.82 -0.95 -15.01
C ASN A 163 6.51 -2.29 -14.71
N ASP A 164 7.82 -2.28 -14.53
CA ASP A 164 8.68 -3.45 -14.31
C ASP A 164 8.78 -3.87 -12.83
N VAL A 165 8.26 -3.05 -11.91
CA VAL A 165 8.28 -3.30 -10.47
C VAL A 165 6.92 -3.24 -9.80
N ILE A 166 5.89 -2.69 -10.45
CA ILE A 166 4.53 -2.58 -9.89
C ILE A 166 3.58 -3.55 -10.59
N ASP A 167 2.72 -4.20 -9.83
CA ASP A 167 1.67 -5.10 -10.33
C ASP A 167 0.29 -4.44 -10.25
N ILE A 168 0.05 -3.66 -9.19
CA ILE A 168 -1.25 -3.09 -8.84
C ILE A 168 -1.15 -1.56 -8.76
N LEU A 169 -2.05 -0.87 -9.46
CA LEU A 169 -2.28 0.55 -9.28
C LEU A 169 -3.44 0.73 -8.30
N SER A 170 -3.22 1.49 -7.24
CA SER A 170 -4.23 1.69 -6.22
C SER A 170 -4.26 3.10 -5.65
N PHE A 171 -5.33 3.42 -4.95
CA PHE A 171 -5.43 4.63 -4.16
C PHE A 171 -6.28 4.40 -2.91
N ASP A 172 -6.14 5.34 -1.98
CA ASP A 172 -6.88 5.39 -0.72
C ASP A 172 -7.67 6.71 -0.66
N ASP A 173 -8.96 6.63 -0.32
CA ASP A 173 -9.83 7.80 -0.15
C ASP A 173 -11.02 7.50 0.78
N TYR A 174 -11.41 8.48 1.60
CA TYR A 174 -12.27 8.32 2.76
C TYR A 174 -13.40 9.35 2.83
N GLN A 175 -14.56 8.93 3.33
CA GLN A 175 -15.70 9.80 3.56
C GLN A 175 -15.53 10.56 4.88
N TYR A 176 -15.43 11.89 4.82
CA TYR A 176 -15.41 12.76 6.01
C TYR A 176 -16.69 13.60 6.17
N GLY A 177 -17.31 14.02 5.07
CA GLY A 177 -18.53 14.84 5.08
C GLY A 177 -19.80 14.06 5.42
N ASP A 178 -20.91 14.76 5.66
CA ASP A 178 -22.23 14.13 5.86
C ASP A 178 -22.75 13.57 4.53
N ALA A 179 -22.61 12.25 4.36
CA ALA A 179 -23.03 11.51 3.18
C ALA A 179 -24.53 11.61 2.85
N SER A 180 -25.37 12.04 3.80
CA SER A 180 -26.81 12.26 3.55
C SER A 180 -27.10 13.62 2.90
N LYS A 181 -26.13 14.54 2.95
CA LYS A 181 -26.27 15.92 2.47
C LYS A 181 -25.36 16.25 1.29
N ASP A 182 -24.24 15.53 1.16
CA ASP A 182 -23.23 15.80 0.14
C ASP A 182 -22.79 14.51 -0.57
N ASN A 183 -22.80 14.56 -1.91
CA ASN A 183 -22.35 13.48 -2.78
C ASN A 183 -20.98 13.72 -3.42
N SER A 184 -20.23 14.74 -2.96
CA SER A 184 -18.91 15.08 -3.44
C SER A 184 -17.94 13.90 -3.40
N PHE A 185 -17.96 13.12 -2.32
CA PHE A 185 -17.16 11.90 -2.18
C PHE A 185 -17.47 10.88 -3.28
N VAL A 186 -18.74 10.54 -3.50
CA VAL A 186 -19.15 9.60 -4.57
C VAL A 186 -18.67 10.07 -5.95
N LYS A 187 -18.86 11.36 -6.25
CA LYS A 187 -18.40 11.95 -7.51
C LYS A 187 -16.87 11.88 -7.64
N ASN A 188 -16.14 12.05 -6.54
CA ASN A 188 -14.69 11.94 -6.53
C ASN A 188 -14.23 10.51 -6.78
N ILE A 189 -14.83 9.53 -6.09
CA ILE A 189 -14.54 8.11 -6.28
C ILE A 189 -14.84 7.67 -7.72
N ASP A 190 -15.96 8.08 -8.32
CA ASP A 190 -16.28 7.73 -9.72
C ASP A 190 -15.23 8.27 -10.70
N LEU A 191 -14.78 9.51 -10.49
CA LEU A 191 -13.69 10.11 -11.27
C LEU A 191 -12.38 9.32 -11.11
N GLN A 192 -11.97 9.04 -9.86
CA GLN A 192 -10.72 8.35 -9.54
C GLN A 192 -10.70 6.93 -10.09
N LEU A 193 -11.81 6.18 -9.94
CA LEU A 193 -11.93 4.83 -10.50
C LEU A 193 -11.84 4.84 -12.02
N GLY A 194 -12.52 5.77 -12.70
CA GLY A 194 -12.44 5.88 -14.16
C GLY A 194 -11.02 6.20 -14.65
N LEU A 195 -10.31 7.08 -13.95
CA LEU A 195 -8.90 7.36 -14.25
C LEU A 195 -8.01 6.14 -13.96
N LEU A 196 -8.21 5.47 -12.83
CA LEU A 196 -7.44 4.30 -12.42
C LEU A 196 -7.59 3.14 -13.41
N GLU A 197 -8.82 2.83 -13.84
CA GLU A 197 -9.11 1.82 -14.86
C GLU A 197 -8.40 2.12 -16.18
N THR A 198 -8.41 3.39 -16.61
CA THR A 198 -7.72 3.84 -17.81
C THR A 198 -6.21 3.60 -17.69
N MET A 199 -5.60 4.10 -16.61
CA MET A 199 -4.16 3.94 -16.37
C MET A 199 -3.75 2.48 -16.24
N ALA A 200 -4.55 1.67 -15.53
CA ALA A 200 -4.27 0.25 -15.34
C ALA A 200 -4.34 -0.52 -16.67
N THR A 201 -5.32 -0.21 -17.51
CA THR A 201 -5.45 -0.80 -18.86
C THR A 201 -4.24 -0.42 -19.73
N GLU A 202 -3.89 0.86 -19.80
CA GLU A 202 -2.75 1.36 -20.61
C GLU A 202 -1.41 0.76 -20.18
N ASN A 203 -1.24 0.47 -18.89
CA ASN A 203 0.01 -0.03 -18.32
C ASN A 203 0.02 -1.55 -18.13
N ASN A 204 -1.05 -2.26 -18.50
CA ASN A 204 -1.25 -3.68 -18.23
C ASN A 204 -1.02 -4.01 -16.74
N LYS A 205 -1.83 -3.39 -15.89
CA LYS A 205 -1.80 -3.50 -14.42
C LYS A 205 -3.19 -3.80 -13.89
N ILE A 206 -3.27 -4.17 -12.62
CA ILE A 206 -4.54 -4.41 -11.92
C ILE A 206 -4.93 -3.11 -11.18
N PRO A 207 -6.14 -2.55 -11.40
CA PRO A 207 -6.64 -1.45 -10.59
C PRO A 207 -7.23 -1.96 -9.25
N ALA A 208 -7.00 -1.25 -8.15
CA ALA A 208 -7.63 -1.55 -6.86
C ALA A 208 -7.94 -0.27 -6.07
N TRP A 209 -9.12 -0.21 -5.44
CA TRP A 209 -9.41 0.74 -4.37
C TRP A 209 -8.96 0.09 -3.07
N ALA A 210 -7.76 0.46 -2.59
CA ALA A 210 -7.06 -0.32 -1.56
C ALA A 210 -7.56 -0.02 -0.15
N GLU A 211 -7.85 1.26 0.14
CA GLU A 211 -8.50 1.66 1.38
C GLU A 211 -9.67 2.62 1.15
N THR A 212 -10.72 2.40 1.93
CA THR A 212 -11.82 3.35 2.09
C THR A 212 -12.56 3.09 3.39
N GLY A 213 -13.39 4.05 3.78
CA GLY A 213 -14.21 3.96 4.96
C GLY A 213 -15.02 5.21 5.19
N TYR A 214 -15.97 5.08 6.11
CA TYR A 214 -16.61 6.19 6.78
C TYR A 214 -16.54 5.92 8.27
N GLU A 215 -15.79 6.75 9.00
CA GLU A 215 -15.54 6.54 10.42
C GLU A 215 -16.87 6.40 11.19
N LYS A 216 -17.00 5.32 11.98
CA LYS A 216 -18.22 4.96 12.75
C LYS A 216 -19.48 4.69 11.91
N ILE A 217 -19.40 4.82 10.59
CA ILE A 217 -20.48 4.56 9.62
C ILE A 217 -21.81 5.22 10.09
N PRO A 218 -21.85 6.55 10.29
CA PRO A 218 -23.03 7.23 10.82
C PRO A 218 -24.21 7.26 9.84
N TYR A 219 -23.97 6.93 8.56
CA TYR A 219 -25.01 6.85 7.53
C TYR A 219 -25.31 5.39 7.16
N SER A 220 -26.50 4.91 7.52
CA SER A 220 -26.91 3.52 7.36
C SER A 220 -26.91 3.00 5.91
N LYS A 221 -27.03 3.90 4.93
CA LYS A 221 -27.00 3.55 3.50
C LYS A 221 -25.63 3.71 2.86
N TRP A 222 -24.57 3.99 3.63
CA TRP A 222 -23.25 4.26 3.08
C TRP A 222 -22.73 3.10 2.22
N TRP A 223 -22.85 1.85 2.69
CA TRP A 223 -22.41 0.68 1.91
C TRP A 223 -23.16 0.49 0.59
N THR A 224 -24.49 0.57 0.60
CA THR A 224 -25.33 0.27 -0.57
C THR A 224 -25.50 1.45 -1.51
N GLY A 225 -25.38 2.68 -1.00
CA GLY A 225 -25.58 3.90 -1.78
C GLY A 225 -24.29 4.57 -2.25
N ILE A 226 -23.16 4.28 -1.60
CA ILE A 226 -21.86 4.94 -1.86
C ILE A 226 -20.78 3.88 -2.12
N GLY A 227 -20.65 2.87 -1.24
CA GLY A 227 -19.69 1.77 -1.41
C GLY A 227 -19.97 0.88 -2.63
N TYR A 228 -21.23 0.77 -3.02
CA TYR A 228 -21.67 0.06 -4.22
C TYR A 228 -21.67 1.00 -5.45
N CYS A 229 -20.52 1.63 -5.72
CA CYS A 229 -20.34 2.37 -6.97
C CYS A 229 -20.48 1.40 -8.15
N SER A 230 -21.30 1.72 -9.14
CA SER A 230 -21.56 0.87 -10.31
C SER A 230 -20.31 0.52 -11.13
N ARG A 231 -19.21 1.27 -10.96
CA ARG A 231 -17.89 0.98 -11.56
C ARG A 231 -17.05 0.00 -10.77
N CYS A 232 -17.16 -0.05 -9.43
CA CYS A 232 -16.43 -1.03 -8.60
C CYS A 232 -16.72 -2.48 -9.00
N PHE A 233 -17.87 -2.74 -9.63
CA PHE A 233 -18.28 -4.05 -10.14
C PHE A 233 -18.56 -4.04 -11.65
N ALA A 234 -18.11 -3.01 -12.39
CA ALA A 234 -18.37 -2.92 -13.84
C ALA A 234 -17.67 -4.08 -14.56
N ARG A 235 -18.47 -5.13 -14.78
CA ARG A 235 -18.32 -6.26 -15.71
C ARG A 235 -16.97 -6.25 -16.43
N SER A 236 -16.10 -7.16 -16.01
CA SER A 236 -15.10 -7.73 -16.91
C SER A 236 -15.83 -8.31 -18.12
N ARG A 237 -16.03 -7.48 -19.16
CA ARG A 237 -16.20 -8.00 -20.51
C ARG A 237 -14.85 -8.55 -20.90
N PHE A 238 -14.57 -9.78 -20.45
CA PHE A 238 -13.74 -10.67 -21.23
C PHE A 238 -14.47 -10.86 -22.56
N ASN A 239 -14.19 -9.97 -23.51
CA ASN A 239 -14.43 -10.28 -24.90
C ASN A 239 -13.54 -11.50 -25.19
N LYS A 240 -14.16 -12.68 -25.23
CA LYS A 240 -13.58 -13.82 -25.93
C LYS A 240 -13.36 -13.38 -27.37
N SER A 241 -12.11 -13.18 -27.75
CA SER A 241 -11.63 -13.32 -29.13
C SER A 241 -10.83 -14.58 -29.21
#